data_AF-A0A6I5CJE2-F1
#
_entry.id   AF-A0A6I5CJE2-F1
#
_cell.length_a   1.000
_cell.length_b   1.000
_cell.length_c   1.000
_cell.angle_alpha   90.00
_cell.angle_beta   90.00
_cell.angle_gamma   90.00
#
_symmetry.space_group_name_H-M   'P 1'
#
loop_
_entity.id
_entity.type
_entity.pdbx_description
1 polymer ?
#
loop_
_entity_poly.entity_id
_entity_poly.type
_entity_poly.pdbx_seq_one_letter_code
_entity_poly.pdbx_strand_id
1 'polypeptide(L)'
;GRIVATAPGCETVDADPAKVLGSVVEAGAELLRSTGRRCVGAGLAVPSAVAEPDGLALNPLHLAWPAGAPVRRIFAECVRAAGITGPAFAANDVNLAALAEHRHGAGRGAR
;
A
#
# COMPACT_ATOMS: atom_id res chain seq x y z
N GLY A 1 1.78 -10.54 16.52
CA GLY A 1 2.32 -10.87 15.17
C GLY A 1 3.78 -10.46 15.11
N ARG A 2 4.56 -11.01 14.18
CA ARG A 2 5.93 -10.58 13.93
C ARG A 2 5.96 -9.72 12.67
N ILE A 3 6.55 -8.54 12.74
CA ILE A 3 6.82 -7.71 11.57
C ILE A 3 8.07 -8.28 10.87
N VAL A 4 7.97 -8.48 9.57
CA VAL A 4 9.10 -8.82 8.70
C VAL A 4 9.18 -7.76 7.61
N ALA A 5 10.39 -7.33 7.27
CA ALA A 5 10.63 -6.30 6.28
C ALA A 5 11.22 -6.91 5.00
N THR A 6 10.97 -6.26 3.87
CA THR A 6 11.72 -6.45 2.64
C THR A 6 13.12 -5.83 2.78
N ALA A 7 14.00 -6.07 1.80
CA ALA A 7 15.21 -5.28 1.69
C ALA A 7 14.84 -3.81 1.36
N PRO A 8 15.45 -2.80 2.01
CA PRO A 8 15.21 -1.41 1.66
C PRO A 8 15.76 -1.13 0.26
N GLY A 9 15.00 -0.36 -0.53
CA GLY A 9 15.38 0.09 -1.86
C GLY A 9 15.11 1.58 -2.02
N CYS A 10 15.83 2.22 -2.94
CA CYS A 10 15.58 3.59 -3.37
C CYS A 10 15.49 3.56 -4.90
N GLU A 11 14.34 3.95 -5.43
CA GLU A 11 14.08 4.03 -6.86
C GLU A 11 13.60 5.43 -7.23
N THR A 12 13.86 5.84 -8.47
CA THR A 12 13.25 7.04 -9.01
C THR A 12 11.74 6.81 -9.10
N VAL A 13 10.96 7.63 -8.41
CA VAL A 13 9.50 7.55 -8.45
C VAL A 13 9.03 7.98 -9.83
N ASP A 14 8.63 7.00 -10.65
CA ASP A 14 8.07 7.25 -11.97
C ASP A 14 6.72 7.98 -11.85
N ALA A 15 6.40 8.79 -12.87
CA ALA A 15 5.14 9.50 -12.96
C ALA A 15 3.95 8.55 -13.17
N ASP A 16 4.20 7.34 -13.69
CA ASP A 16 3.22 6.26 -13.76
C ASP A 16 3.11 5.53 -12.42
N PRO A 17 1.97 5.64 -11.70
CA PRO A 17 1.76 4.91 -10.45
C PRO A 17 1.90 3.41 -10.60
N ALA A 18 1.56 2.83 -11.76
CA ALA A 18 1.61 1.38 -11.95
C ALA A 18 3.01 0.79 -11.82
N LYS A 19 4.06 1.54 -12.19
CA LYS A 19 5.44 1.08 -12.06
C LYS A 19 5.88 1.00 -10.59
N VAL A 20 5.64 2.08 -9.85
CA VAL A 20 6.02 2.16 -8.43
C VAL A 20 5.18 1.16 -7.61
N LEU A 21 3.87 1.10 -7.86
CA LEU A 21 3.00 0.13 -7.18
C LEU A 21 3.34 -1.32 -7.56
N GLY A 22 3.75 -1.56 -8.82
CA GLY A 22 4.26 -2.84 -9.27
C GLY A 22 5.52 -3.26 -8.51
N SER A 23 6.51 -2.36 -8.40
CA SER A 23 7.75 -2.59 -7.64
C SER A 23 7.48 -2.94 -6.17
N VAL A 24 6.57 -2.19 -5.51
CA VAL A 24 6.15 -2.47 -4.13
C VAL A 24 5.50 -3.86 -4.00
N VAL A 25 4.62 -4.23 -4.94
CA VAL A 25 3.96 -5.54 -4.92
C VAL A 25 4.95 -6.67 -5.19
N GLU A 26 5.91 -6.48 -6.10
CA GLU A 26 6.97 -7.44 -6.39
C GLU A 26 7.82 -7.74 -5.16
N ALA A 27 8.26 -6.69 -4.44
CA ALA A 27 9.00 -6.84 -3.19
C ALA A 27 8.18 -7.62 -2.12
N GLY A 28 6.87 -7.36 -2.04
CA GLY A 28 5.95 -8.12 -1.18
C GLY A 28 5.84 -9.59 -1.60
N ALA A 29 5.73 -9.87 -2.90
CA ALA A 29 5.65 -11.23 -3.43
C ALA A 29 6.94 -12.02 -3.19
N GLU A 30 8.10 -11.38 -3.31
CA GLU A 30 9.42 -11.96 -2.97
C GLU A 30 9.51 -12.35 -1.49
N LEU A 31 9.02 -11.49 -0.60
CA LEU A 31 8.97 -11.78 0.83
C LEU A 31 8.05 -12.97 1.14
N LEU A 32 6.92 -13.09 0.45
CA LEU A 32 6.03 -14.23 0.61
C LEU A 32 6.68 -15.53 0.12
N ARG A 33 7.31 -15.50 -1.06
CA ARG A 33 8.03 -16.65 -1.64
C ARG A 33 9.16 -17.13 -0.75
N SER A 34 10.03 -16.21 -0.30
CA SER A 34 11.19 -16.55 0.54
C SER A 34 10.80 -17.09 1.93
N THR A 35 9.60 -16.76 2.41
CA THR A 35 9.14 -17.18 3.73
C THR A 35 8.13 -18.33 3.71
N GLY A 36 7.64 -18.74 2.54
CA GLY A 36 6.60 -19.78 2.39
C GLY A 36 5.26 -19.41 3.03
N ARG A 37 5.02 -18.12 3.32
CA ARG A 37 3.81 -17.66 4.01
C ARG A 37 2.64 -17.47 3.05
N ARG A 38 1.44 -17.85 3.50
CA ARG A 38 0.19 -17.53 2.79
C ARG A 38 -0.23 -16.09 3.10
N CYS A 39 -0.38 -15.28 2.06
CA CYS A 39 -0.93 -13.92 2.17
C CYS A 39 -2.46 -13.96 2.22
N VAL A 40 -3.05 -13.40 3.27
CA VAL A 40 -4.52 -13.33 3.44
C VAL A 40 -5.12 -12.01 2.94
N GLY A 41 -4.29 -11.03 2.59
CA GLY A 41 -4.70 -9.72 2.11
C GLY A 41 -3.52 -8.76 2.08
N ALA A 42 -3.65 -7.67 1.32
CA ALA A 42 -2.63 -6.66 1.13
C ALA A 42 -3.19 -5.26 1.42
N GLY A 43 -2.40 -4.43 2.09
CA GLY A 43 -2.74 -3.05 2.40
C GLY A 43 -1.60 -2.12 2.00
N LEU A 44 -1.94 -0.96 1.41
CA LEU A 44 -0.99 0.04 0.98
C LEU A 44 -1.30 1.40 1.62
N ALA A 45 -0.29 1.98 2.25
CA ALA A 45 -0.28 3.37 2.66
C ALA A 45 0.26 4.24 1.51
N VAL A 46 -0.50 5.27 1.15
CA VAL A 46 -0.15 6.21 0.07
C VAL A 46 0.09 7.60 0.68
N PRO A 47 1.21 8.27 0.36
CA PRO A 47 1.51 9.63 0.84
C PRO A 47 0.70 10.68 0.07
N SER A 48 -0.62 10.55 0.16
CA SER A 48 -1.61 11.42 -0.47
C SER A 48 -2.97 11.20 0.19
N ALA A 49 -3.86 12.19 0.12
CA ALA A 49 -5.26 11.96 0.41
C ALA A 49 -5.84 10.96 -0.60
N VAL A 50 -6.40 9.86 -0.11
CA VAL A 50 -7.04 8.83 -0.94
C VAL A 50 -8.55 8.91 -0.74
N ALA A 51 -9.28 9.33 -1.78
CA ALA A 51 -10.71 9.53 -1.72
C ALA A 51 -11.48 8.20 -1.69
N GLU A 52 -12.58 8.16 -0.95
CA GLU A 52 -13.56 7.07 -1.02
C GLU A 52 -14.75 7.43 -1.92
N PRO A 53 -15.41 6.45 -2.55
CA PRO A 53 -15.11 5.01 -2.52
C PRO A 53 -14.02 4.59 -3.53
N ASP A 54 -13.70 5.45 -4.50
CA ASP A 54 -12.97 5.08 -5.71
C ASP A 54 -11.46 4.85 -5.49
N GLY A 55 -10.92 5.31 -4.35
CA GLY A 55 -9.51 5.13 -4.00
C GLY A 55 -8.57 5.96 -4.86
N LEU A 56 -8.95 7.20 -5.17
CA LEU A 56 -8.17 8.14 -5.99
C LEU A 56 -7.21 8.95 -5.13
N ALA A 57 -5.94 9.05 -5.54
CA ALA A 57 -4.99 9.95 -4.91
C ALA A 57 -5.25 11.40 -5.37
N LEU A 58 -5.85 12.22 -4.52
CA LEU A 58 -6.39 13.53 -4.91
C LEU A 58 -5.31 14.54 -5.30
N ASN A 59 -4.25 14.65 -4.49
CA ASN A 59 -3.15 15.56 -4.74
C ASN A 59 -1.84 14.96 -4.20
N PRO A 60 -1.22 14.02 -4.94
CA PRO A 60 -0.01 13.36 -4.50
C PRO A 60 1.21 14.30 -4.69
N LEU A 61 1.29 15.39 -3.93
CA LEU A 61 2.30 16.46 -4.14
C LEU A 61 3.76 15.96 -4.18
N HIS A 62 4.04 14.85 -3.49
CA HIS A 62 5.37 14.27 -3.38
C HIS A 62 5.62 13.07 -4.32
N LEU A 63 4.63 12.67 -5.12
CA LEU A 63 4.76 11.65 -6.14
C LEU A 63 4.45 12.33 -7.47
N ALA A 64 5.24 12.11 -8.53
CA ALA A 64 4.99 12.73 -9.83
C ALA A 64 3.71 12.21 -10.54
N TRP A 65 2.75 11.68 -9.78
CA TRP A 65 1.53 11.06 -10.23
C TRP A 65 0.48 12.12 -10.57
N PRO A 66 -0.37 11.87 -11.58
CA PRO A 66 -1.50 12.73 -11.87
C PRO A 66 -2.45 12.84 -10.66
N ALA A 67 -3.00 14.04 -10.44
CA ALA A 67 -4.12 14.22 -9.54
C ALA A 67 -5.29 13.32 -9.95
N GLY A 68 -5.88 12.62 -8.98
CA GLY A 68 -6.93 11.63 -9.23
C GLY A 68 -6.42 10.26 -9.68
N ALA A 69 -5.12 9.96 -9.57
CA ALA A 69 -4.59 8.63 -9.90
C ALA A 69 -5.34 7.51 -9.16
N PRO A 70 -5.85 6.47 -9.84
CA PRO A 70 -6.70 5.44 -9.25
C PRO A 70 -5.89 4.37 -8.51
N VAL A 71 -5.17 4.79 -7.47
CA VAL A 71 -4.17 3.98 -6.76
C VAL A 71 -4.72 2.68 -6.19
N ARG A 72 -5.97 2.67 -5.71
CA ARG A 72 -6.59 1.43 -5.18
C ARG A 72 -6.80 0.39 -6.28
N ARG A 73 -7.28 0.81 -7.44
CA ARG A 73 -7.49 -0.07 -8.59
C ARG A 73 -6.17 -0.63 -9.08
N ILE A 74 -5.18 0.24 -9.32
CA ILE A 74 -3.87 -0.15 -9.82
C ILE A 74 -3.21 -1.13 -8.84
N PHE A 75 -3.21 -0.82 -7.54
CA PHE A 75 -2.65 -1.70 -6.51
C PHE A 75 -3.34 -3.07 -6.50
N ALA A 76 -4.67 -3.12 -6.54
CA ALA A 76 -5.41 -4.38 -6.57
C ALA A 76 -5.10 -5.21 -7.83
N GLU A 77 -4.95 -4.56 -8.98
CA GLU A 77 -4.55 -5.21 -10.23
C GLU A 77 -3.13 -5.80 -10.13
N CYS A 78 -2.16 -5.06 -9.59
CA CYS A 78 -0.81 -5.54 -9.33
C CYS A 78 -0.79 -6.74 -8.37
N VAL A 79 -1.50 -6.65 -7.24
CA VAL A 79 -1.59 -7.73 -6.23
C VAL A 79 -2.16 -9.01 -6.85
N ARG A 80 -3.22 -8.88 -7.64
CA ARG A 80 -3.82 -10.01 -8.37
C ARG A 80 -2.85 -10.60 -9.40
N ALA A 81 -2.14 -9.77 -10.15
CA ALA A 81 -1.15 -10.21 -11.13
C ALA A 81 0.02 -10.98 -10.47
N ALA A 82 0.38 -10.64 -9.23
CA ALA A 82 1.35 -11.36 -8.43
C ALA A 82 0.83 -12.68 -7.81
N GLY A 83 -0.41 -13.08 -8.11
CA GLY A 83 -1.03 -14.32 -7.62
C GLY A 83 -1.53 -14.25 -6.17
N ILE A 84 -1.62 -13.04 -5.58
CA ILE A 84 -2.16 -12.85 -4.23
C ILE A 84 -3.67 -12.65 -4.35
N THR A 85 -4.45 -13.59 -3.81
CA THR A 85 -5.91 -13.69 -4.03
C THR A 85 -6.77 -13.05 -2.93
N GLY A 86 -6.15 -12.58 -1.85
CA GLY A 86 -6.84 -11.87 -0.77
C GLY A 86 -7.26 -10.44 -1.15
N PRO A 87 -8.06 -9.78 -0.31
CA PRO A 87 -8.43 -8.38 -0.52
C PRO A 87 -7.21 -7.46 -0.57
N ALA A 88 -7.27 -6.44 -1.43
CA ALA A 88 -6.25 -5.42 -1.60
C ALA A 88 -6.86 -4.03 -1.39
N PHE A 89 -6.28 -3.24 -0.48
CA PHE A 89 -6.75 -1.89 -0.16
C PHE A 89 -5.60 -0.89 -0.19
N ALA A 90 -5.88 0.32 -0.67
CA ALA A 90 -4.99 1.46 -0.57
C ALA A 90 -5.70 2.63 0.14
N ALA A 91 -5.00 3.29 1.05
CA ALA A 91 -5.54 4.41 1.82
C ALA A 91 -4.44 5.43 2.14
N ASN A 92 -4.87 6.61 2.61
CA ASN A 92 -3.96 7.64 3.10
C ASN A 92 -3.09 7.12 4.26
N ASP A 93 -1.81 7.43 4.20
CA ASP A 93 -0.80 7.07 5.19
C ASP A 93 -1.10 7.56 6.61
N VAL A 94 -1.50 8.83 6.78
CA VAL A 94 -1.85 9.41 8.08
C VAL A 94 -3.07 8.70 8.69
N ASN A 95 -4.09 8.40 7.89
CA ASN A 95 -5.25 7.62 8.36
C ASN A 95 -4.86 6.21 8.82
N LEU A 96 -3.98 5.54 8.08
CA LEU A 96 -3.52 4.20 8.45
C LEU A 96 -2.60 4.22 9.67
N ALA A 97 -1.75 5.25 9.81
CA ALA A 97 -0.93 5.45 11.00
C ALA A 97 -1.81 5.70 12.23
N ALA A 98 -2.81 6.58 12.12
CA ALA A 98 -3.79 6.83 13.19
C ALA A 98 -4.55 5.55 13.56
N LEU A 99 -4.97 4.75 12.58
CA LEU A 99 -5.63 3.47 12.82
C LEU A 99 -4.70 2.46 13.53
N ALA A 100 -3.43 2.41 13.15
CA ALA A 100 -2.43 1.57 13.79
C ALA A 100 -2.19 1.98 15.24
N GLU A 101 -2.00 3.28 15.51
CA GLU A 101 -1.85 3.83 16.86
C GLU A 101 -3.08 3.60 17.72
N HIS A 102 -4.28 3.76 17.15
CA HIS A 102 -5.53 3.49 17.86
C HIS A 102 -5.70 2.00 18.24
N ARG A 103 -5.26 1.07 17.38
CA ARG A 103 -5.43 -0.38 17.65
C ARG A 103 -4.31 -0.96 18.51
N HIS A 104 -3.09 -0.47 18.32
CA HIS A 104 -1.87 -1.13 18.80
C HIS A 104 -0.90 -0.20 19.52
N GLY A 105 -1.08 1.12 19.43
CA GLY A 105 -0.14 2.10 19.98
C GLY A 105 -0.78 2.98 21.06
N ALA A 106 -0.38 4.25 21.07
CA ALA A 106 -0.72 5.19 22.14
C ALA A 106 -2.21 5.57 22.17
N GLY A 107 -2.90 5.45 21.03
CA GLY A 107 -4.34 5.72 20.92
C GLY A 107 -5.23 4.58 21.42
N ARG A 108 -4.65 3.49 21.91
CA ARG A 108 -5.41 2.31 22.37
C ARG A 108 -6.31 2.66 23.55
N GLY A 109 -7.62 2.47 23.35
CA GLY A 109 -8.65 2.77 24.36
C GLY A 109 -9.23 4.18 24.26
N ALA A 110 -8.77 5.01 23.34
CA ALA A 110 -9.41 6.28 23.00
C ALA A 110 -10.83 6.02 22.44
N ARG A 111 -11.76 6.96 22.66
CA ARG A 111 -13.15 6.90 22.20
C ARG A 111 -13.51 8.15 21.42
#